data_AF-A0A7X8J9Q4-F1
#
_entry.id   AF-A0A7X8J9Q4-F1
#
_cell.length_a   1.000
_cell.length_b   1.000
_cell.length_c   1.000
_cell.angle_alpha   90.00
_cell.angle_beta   90.00
_cell.angle_gamma   90.00
#
_symmetry.space_group_name_H-M   'P 1'
#
loop_
_entity.id
_entity.type
_entity.pdbx_description
1 polymer ?
#
loop_
_entity_poly.entity_id
_entity_poly.type
_entity_poly.pdbx_seq_one_letter_code
_entity_poly.pdbx_strand_id
1 'polypeptide(L)'
;MEKIKKQIIFNAEQLETSCALLNNGKLEEYHIERSYDDPVVGSVYLGRIVNLEPSLQAAFVDIGVGKNAFLHYWDMIPATFDLDSDEMKPVDESALDENGKPKKKTGIAEKLRMFLRTSAKRSKQLRENEKKRRKSKITVKEIPDLFRPGTELLVQVVKGPIGTKGARVTTNISIPGRYLVLLPYSDHIGLSTKIEKSSERSRLRKILKELDIPEGMGMICRTVGEGRKAIYFQHDLNLLLDTWQRVEEALEKPQVPAVVYSEPTLLERSIRDLMTEDINEIVVNTRDAFELINKTLNKFGGKRLASKVKRYDRPAPIFETYNVQQQIEDIFKREVPLPSGGYICIDETEALIAIDVNTGKGGGKRGDQPEVILETNLEAAEEVARQLRLRNIGGQVVIDFIDMRLTKDRDTIYKHMRKLVKNDRAKTHVLPLSRFGLMEMTRQREHESLKDTIYIKCPYCHGSGHIKSEISMSVEIQRRLHTVLRSNRVKEVRIIMHPEILNRLKTQDEQLFRDLESKFGRALSFRADDSIHHEEFKLVDPVSGKEYR
;
A
#
# COMPACT_ATOMS: atom_id res chain seq x y z
N MET A 1 29.67 -7.14 -22.03
CA MET A 1 28.46 -7.00 -21.19
C MET A 1 28.49 -5.60 -20.59
N GLU A 2 27.61 -4.70 -21.06
CA GLU A 2 27.45 -3.40 -20.42
C GLU A 2 27.09 -3.60 -18.95
N LYS A 3 27.78 -2.91 -18.04
CA LYS A 3 27.51 -3.01 -16.61
C LYS A 3 26.10 -2.49 -16.37
N ILE A 4 25.24 -3.34 -15.81
CA ILE A 4 23.91 -2.95 -15.35
C ILE A 4 24.04 -1.71 -14.45
N LYS A 5 23.37 -0.62 -14.83
CA LYS A 5 23.37 0.66 -14.12
C LYS A 5 22.06 0.80 -13.35
N LYS A 6 22.10 0.53 -12.04
CA LYS A 6 20.98 0.82 -11.13
C LYS A 6 21.12 2.21 -10.52
N GLN A 7 20.06 3.00 -10.56
CA GLN A 7 20.06 4.38 -10.08
C GLN A 7 18.81 4.65 -9.26
N ILE A 8 18.94 5.50 -8.23
CA ILE A 8 17.78 6.05 -7.52
C ILE A 8 17.69 7.54 -7.85
N ILE A 9 16.54 7.98 -8.32
CA ILE A 9 16.27 9.37 -8.65
C ILE A 9 15.21 9.90 -7.69
N PHE A 10 15.55 10.94 -6.93
CA PHE A 10 14.62 11.63 -6.06
C PHE A 10 14.25 13.00 -6.64
N ASN A 11 12.95 13.26 -6.71
CA ASN A 11 12.40 14.56 -6.99
C ASN A 11 11.68 15.07 -5.73
N ALA A 12 12.29 16.00 -5.01
CA ALA A 12 11.72 16.60 -3.82
C ALA A 12 11.20 18.00 -4.17
N GLU A 13 9.89 18.17 -4.14
CA GLU A 13 9.16 19.43 -4.32
C GLU A 13 8.40 19.78 -3.04
N GLN A 14 7.85 20.99 -2.95
CA GLN A 14 7.19 21.48 -1.72
C GLN A 14 5.95 20.67 -1.30
N LEU A 15 5.17 20.19 -2.26
CA LEU A 15 3.91 19.47 -2.00
C LEU A 15 4.05 17.95 -2.19
N GLU A 16 5.15 17.52 -2.80
CA GLU A 16 5.32 16.14 -3.24
C GLU A 16 6.80 15.75 -3.24
N THR A 17 7.11 14.62 -2.63
CA THR A 17 8.40 13.95 -2.78
C THR A 17 8.18 12.64 -3.52
N SER A 18 8.97 12.42 -4.56
CA SER A 18 8.86 11.25 -5.43
C SER A 18 10.22 10.55 -5.56
N CYS A 19 10.19 9.22 -5.62
CA CYS A 19 11.37 8.36 -5.69
C CYS A 19 11.20 7.33 -6.80
N ALA A 20 12.12 7.32 -7.76
CA ALA A 20 12.17 6.37 -8.86
C ALA A 20 13.41 5.47 -8.75
N LEU A 21 13.21 4.15 -8.78
CA LEU A 21 14.30 3.18 -8.95
C LEU A 21 14.40 2.81 -10.43
N LEU A 22 15.56 3.08 -11.02
CA LEU A 22 15.87 2.77 -12.41
C LEU A 22 16.85 1.61 -12.51
N ASN A 23 16.64 0.76 -13.51
CA ASN A 23 17.54 -0.30 -13.92
C ASN A 23 17.80 -0.15 -15.43
N ASN A 24 19.01 0.26 -15.81
CA ASN A 24 19.37 0.58 -17.21
C ASN A 24 18.41 1.59 -17.86
N GLY A 25 17.96 2.60 -17.09
CA GLY A 25 16.98 3.59 -17.54
C GLY A 25 15.52 3.12 -17.53
N LYS A 26 15.24 1.82 -17.32
CA LYS A 26 13.87 1.30 -17.15
C LYS A 26 13.41 1.47 -15.70
N LEU A 27 12.22 2.03 -15.50
CA LEU A 27 11.60 2.25 -14.19
C LEU A 27 11.11 0.92 -13.60
N GLU A 28 11.61 0.58 -12.40
CA GLU A 28 11.29 -0.67 -11.68
C GLU A 28 10.37 -0.45 -10.48
N GLU A 29 10.58 0.63 -9.75
CA GLU A 29 9.73 1.05 -8.64
C GLU A 29 9.54 2.56 -8.67
N TYR A 30 8.34 3.02 -8.31
CA TYR A 30 8.01 4.42 -8.17
C TYR A 30 7.20 4.61 -6.89
N HIS A 31 7.64 5.54 -6.04
CA HIS A 31 6.98 5.89 -4.79
C HIS A 31 6.76 7.38 -4.75
N ILE A 32 5.59 7.79 -4.26
CA ILE A 32 5.15 9.17 -4.13
C ILE A 32 4.68 9.39 -2.70
N GLU A 33 5.06 10.50 -2.10
CA GLU A 33 4.62 10.93 -0.78
C GLU A 33 4.26 12.40 -0.87
N ARG A 34 3.02 12.75 -0.52
CA ARG A 34 2.53 14.12 -0.48
C ARG A 34 2.37 14.55 0.97
N SER A 35 2.67 15.81 1.24
CA SER A 35 2.56 16.41 2.57
C SER A 35 1.08 16.64 2.91
N TYR A 36 0.39 15.60 3.37
CA TYR A 36 -0.97 15.69 3.92
C TYR A 36 -0.97 15.30 5.40
N ASP A 37 -1.97 15.79 6.12
CA ASP A 37 -2.27 15.44 7.52
C ASP A 37 -2.83 14.01 7.66
N ASP A 38 -2.32 13.04 6.90
CA ASP A 38 -2.75 11.64 6.97
C ASP A 38 -1.84 10.83 7.92
N PRO A 39 -2.38 9.80 8.58
CA PRO A 39 -1.58 8.93 9.45
C PRO A 39 -0.49 8.19 8.63
N VAL A 40 0.77 8.53 8.90
CA VAL A 40 1.92 7.90 8.22
C VAL A 40 2.06 6.43 8.65
N VAL A 41 2.05 5.51 7.68
CA VAL A 41 2.25 4.06 7.92
C VAL A 41 3.59 3.80 8.59
N GLY A 42 3.59 2.96 9.63
CA GLY A 42 4.76 2.68 10.46
C GLY A 42 4.92 3.62 11.66
N SER A 43 4.25 4.78 11.66
CA SER A 43 4.30 5.70 12.79
C SER A 43 3.51 5.17 13.98
N VAL A 44 3.94 5.56 15.18
CA VAL A 44 3.35 5.14 16.46
C VAL A 44 2.70 6.34 17.13
N TYR A 45 1.45 6.16 17.52
CA TYR A 45 0.60 7.17 18.13
C TYR A 45 0.15 6.70 19.51
N LEU A 46 0.08 7.62 20.46
CA LEU A 46 -0.65 7.44 21.70
C LEU A 46 -2.09 7.88 21.44
N GLY A 47 -2.97 6.90 21.26
CA GLY A 47 -4.38 7.11 20.92
C GLY A 47 -5.33 6.81 22.08
N ARG A 48 -6.59 7.19 21.91
CA ARG A 48 -7.67 6.94 22.88
C ARG A 48 -8.80 6.14 22.24
N ILE A 49 -9.24 5.06 22.89
CA ILE A 49 -10.41 4.30 22.42
C ILE A 49 -11.65 5.20 22.50
N VAL A 50 -12.34 5.40 21.38
CA VAL A 50 -13.59 6.14 21.29
C VAL A 50 -14.78 5.20 21.48
N ASN A 51 -14.79 4.08 20.76
CA ASN A 51 -15.82 3.06 20.89
C ASN A 51 -15.27 1.64 20.71
N LEU A 52 -16.08 0.67 21.10
CA LEU A 52 -15.88 -0.74 20.82
C LEU A 52 -17.08 -1.25 20.01
N GLU A 53 -16.82 -2.06 18.99
CA GLU A 53 -17.82 -2.72 18.16
C GLU A 53 -17.68 -4.24 18.26
N PRO A 54 -18.42 -4.90 19.18
CA PRO A 54 -18.34 -6.34 19.38
C PRO A 54 -18.66 -7.16 18.12
N SER A 55 -19.59 -6.68 17.28
CA SER A 55 -19.97 -7.34 16.01
C SER A 55 -18.82 -7.43 15.02
N LEU A 56 -17.92 -6.43 15.03
CA LEU A 56 -16.73 -6.40 14.18
C LEU A 56 -15.48 -6.94 14.91
N GLN A 57 -15.62 -7.28 16.19
CA GLN A 57 -14.49 -7.57 17.09
C GLN A 57 -13.37 -6.54 16.98
N ALA A 58 -13.75 -5.25 17.05
CA ALA A 58 -12.84 -4.15 16.81
C ALA A 58 -13.10 -2.96 17.74
N ALA A 59 -12.06 -2.16 17.95
CA ALA A 59 -12.09 -0.89 18.64
C ALA A 59 -11.79 0.25 17.66
N PHE A 60 -12.42 1.40 17.86
CA PHE A 60 -12.09 2.61 17.14
C PHE A 60 -11.25 3.53 18.04
N VAL A 61 -10.06 3.89 17.56
CA VAL A 61 -9.05 4.64 18.33
C VAL A 61 -8.85 6.01 17.69
N ASP A 62 -9.05 7.07 18.46
CA ASP A 62 -8.66 8.42 18.07
C ASP A 62 -7.15 8.57 18.22
N ILE A 63 -6.47 8.83 17.10
CA ILE A 63 -5.02 9.06 17.01
C ILE A 63 -4.69 10.55 16.77
N GLY A 64 -5.69 11.43 16.78
CA GLY A 64 -5.53 12.87 16.58
C GLY A 64 -5.37 13.32 15.14
N VAL A 65 -5.52 12.41 14.18
CA VAL A 65 -5.27 12.64 12.76
C VAL A 65 -6.35 11.96 11.93
N GLY A 66 -7.02 12.72 11.06
CA GLY A 66 -8.05 12.21 10.15
C GLY A 66 -9.24 11.54 10.85
N LYS A 67 -9.66 10.38 10.34
CA LYS A 67 -10.74 9.57 10.92
C LYS A 67 -10.20 8.61 11.99
N ASN A 68 -11.07 8.20 12.93
CA ASN A 68 -10.73 7.18 13.92
C ASN A 68 -10.14 5.92 13.28
N ALA A 69 -9.03 5.45 13.84
CA ALA A 69 -8.32 4.28 13.40
C ALA A 69 -9.06 3.00 13.83
N PHE A 70 -9.00 1.97 12.99
CA PHE A 70 -9.56 0.66 13.24
C PHE A 70 -8.51 -0.26 13.88
N LEU A 71 -8.81 -0.77 15.07
CA LEU A 71 -7.98 -1.71 15.83
C LEU A 71 -8.73 -3.02 16.03
N HIS A 72 -8.22 -4.12 15.48
CA HIS A 72 -8.83 -5.44 15.68
C HIS A 72 -8.57 -5.95 17.11
N TYR A 73 -9.49 -6.69 17.71
CA TYR A 73 -9.34 -7.24 19.06
C TYR A 73 -8.09 -8.09 19.25
N TRP A 74 -7.77 -9.01 18.33
CA TRP A 74 -6.48 -9.74 18.31
C TRP A 74 -5.24 -8.84 18.27
N ASP A 75 -5.36 -7.65 17.67
CA ASP A 75 -4.29 -6.66 17.59
C ASP A 75 -4.22 -5.75 18.83
N MET A 76 -5.15 -5.87 19.79
CA MET A 76 -5.14 -5.14 21.09
C MET A 76 -4.30 -5.85 22.16
N ILE A 77 -4.02 -7.13 21.94
CA ILE A 77 -3.26 -7.96 22.85
C ILE A 77 -1.83 -8.06 22.30
N PRO A 78 -0.81 -7.56 23.01
CA PRO A 78 0.57 -7.71 22.57
C PRO A 78 0.96 -9.19 22.39
N ALA A 79 1.66 -9.52 21.30
CA ALA A 79 1.97 -10.89 20.87
C ALA A 79 2.64 -11.79 21.92
N THR A 80 3.15 -11.25 23.03
CA THR A 80 3.55 -12.01 24.23
C THR A 80 2.47 -12.94 24.81
N PHE A 81 1.21 -12.83 24.39
CA PHE A 81 0.12 -13.71 24.86
C PHE A 81 -0.24 -14.87 23.91
N ASP A 82 0.22 -14.84 22.65
CA ASP A 82 -0.27 -15.74 21.58
C ASP A 82 0.74 -16.83 21.16
N LEU A 83 1.94 -16.86 21.74
CA LEU A 83 2.95 -17.87 21.43
C LEU A 83 2.81 -19.10 22.33
N ASP A 84 1.73 -19.86 22.13
CA ASP A 84 1.58 -21.25 22.61
C ASP A 84 0.64 -22.06 21.69
N SER A 85 0.73 -21.87 20.37
CA SER A 85 0.14 -22.81 19.41
C SER A 85 1.13 -23.12 18.29
N ASP A 86 1.59 -24.38 18.30
CA ASP A 86 2.22 -25.14 17.22
C ASP A 86 3.64 -24.75 16.76
N GLU A 87 4.63 -25.20 17.53
CA GLU A 87 5.69 -26.14 17.13
C GLU A 87 6.93 -25.97 18.03
N MET A 88 6.97 -26.73 19.13
CA MET A 88 8.22 -26.95 19.87
C MET A 88 8.31 -28.44 20.20
N LYS A 89 8.90 -29.23 19.28
CA LYS A 89 9.48 -30.52 19.67
C LYS A 89 10.67 -30.24 20.58
N PRO A 90 10.83 -30.94 21.71
CA PRO A 90 12.01 -30.79 22.55
C PRO A 90 13.23 -31.41 21.83
N VAL A 91 14.37 -30.74 21.91
CA VAL A 91 15.67 -31.35 21.58
C VAL A 91 16.58 -31.21 22.80
N ASP A 92 16.91 -32.39 23.33
CA ASP A 92 18.00 -32.81 24.21
C ASP A 92 18.23 -32.15 25.56
N GLU A 93 17.78 -32.89 26.58
CA GLU A 93 18.42 -32.99 27.88
C GLU A 93 19.81 -33.66 27.73
N SER A 94 20.88 -32.91 27.91
CA SER A 94 22.14 -33.45 28.44
C SER A 94 23.03 -32.34 29.00
N ALA A 95 22.95 -32.16 30.33
CA ALA A 95 24.07 -31.81 31.21
C ALA A 95 23.54 -31.76 32.66
N LEU A 96 23.59 -32.89 33.33
CA LEU A 96 23.61 -32.91 34.80
C LEU A 96 25.05 -32.60 35.23
N ASP A 97 25.22 -31.66 36.15
CA ASP A 97 26.40 -31.61 37.01
C ASP A 97 26.00 -32.07 38.43
N GLU A 98 26.84 -32.93 39.00
CA GLU A 98 26.69 -33.47 40.35
C GLU A 98 26.94 -32.36 41.40
N ASN A 99 26.01 -32.21 42.36
CA ASN A 99 26.02 -31.32 43.55
C ASN A 99 25.21 -30.02 43.49
N GLY A 100 23.90 -30.12 43.24
CA GLY A 100 22.94 -29.00 43.24
C GLY A 100 23.03 -28.01 44.43
N LYS A 101 23.65 -26.85 44.20
CA LYS A 101 23.50 -25.60 44.97
C LYS A 101 23.68 -24.36 44.07
N PRO A 102 22.86 -23.30 44.18
CA PRO A 102 23.09 -22.07 43.42
C PRO A 102 24.15 -21.16 44.08
N LYS A 103 25.06 -20.62 43.26
CA LYS A 103 26.07 -19.59 43.63
C LYS A 103 25.45 -18.19 43.67
N LYS A 104 25.64 -17.46 44.78
CA LYS A 104 25.41 -16.01 44.89
C LYS A 104 26.53 -15.23 44.19
N LYS A 105 26.18 -14.24 43.36
CA LYS A 105 27.04 -13.08 43.08
C LYS A 105 26.22 -11.80 43.16
N THR A 106 26.57 -11.00 44.16
CA THR A 106 26.18 -9.61 44.40
C THR A 106 26.92 -8.67 43.45
N GLY A 107 26.25 -7.64 42.93
CA GLY A 107 26.94 -6.59 42.19
C GLY A 107 26.04 -5.46 41.69
N ILE A 108 26.30 -4.24 42.18
CA ILE A 108 26.09 -2.93 41.52
C ILE A 108 24.64 -2.41 41.43
N ALA A 109 23.63 -3.29 41.33
CA ALA A 109 22.21 -2.90 41.23
C ALA A 109 21.60 -2.30 42.52
N GLU A 110 22.31 -2.34 43.65
CA GLU A 110 21.79 -1.89 44.95
C GLU A 110 22.03 -0.39 45.22
N LYS A 111 23.01 0.24 44.55
CA LYS A 111 23.28 1.69 44.68
C LYS A 111 22.39 2.57 43.79
N LEU A 112 21.85 2.03 42.70
CA LEU A 112 20.97 2.78 41.79
C LEU A 112 19.51 2.88 42.31
N ARG A 113 19.12 2.01 43.25
CA ARG A 113 17.77 1.95 43.82
C ARG A 113 17.43 3.06 44.81
N MET A 114 18.40 3.87 45.24
CA MET A 114 18.19 4.86 46.29
C MET A 114 17.93 6.29 45.80
N PHE A 115 18.09 6.59 44.49
CA PHE A 115 18.06 7.97 43.98
C PHE A 115 16.74 8.41 43.29
N LEU A 116 15.82 7.50 42.96
CA LEU A 116 14.63 7.80 42.15
C LEU A 116 13.30 7.53 42.88
N ARG A 117 13.20 7.98 44.15
CA ARG A 117 12.01 7.81 44.99
C ARG A 117 11.34 9.14 45.29
N THR A 118 10.65 9.76 44.32
CA THR A 118 9.58 10.71 44.68
C THR A 118 8.50 11.05 43.65
N SER A 119 8.52 10.54 42.41
CA SER A 119 7.40 10.74 41.45
C SER A 119 6.92 9.47 40.72
N ALA A 120 7.42 8.30 41.11
CA ALA A 120 7.19 7.00 40.47
C ALA A 120 5.95 6.24 40.98
N LYS A 121 4.83 6.91 41.28
CA LYS A 121 3.62 6.22 41.78
C LYS A 121 2.63 5.80 40.67
N ARG A 122 2.55 6.51 39.54
CA ARG A 122 1.61 6.17 38.43
C ARG A 122 2.21 5.30 37.32
N SER A 123 3.47 5.54 36.93
CA SER A 123 4.21 4.70 35.97
C SER A 123 4.44 3.28 36.50
N LYS A 124 4.59 3.13 37.81
CA LYS A 124 4.69 1.83 38.47
C LYS A 124 3.36 1.07 38.47
N GLN A 125 2.23 1.79 38.52
CA GLN A 125 0.89 1.21 38.51
C GLN A 125 0.49 0.74 37.10
N LEU A 126 0.87 1.47 36.05
CA LEU A 126 0.78 1.03 34.66
C LEU A 126 1.70 -0.18 34.40
N ARG A 127 2.98 -0.11 34.81
CA ARG A 127 3.92 -1.25 34.69
C ARG A 127 3.51 -2.47 35.54
N GLU A 128 2.88 -2.29 36.70
CA GLU A 128 2.36 -3.38 37.52
C GLU A 128 1.04 -3.94 36.98
N ASN A 129 0.16 -3.10 36.42
CA ASN A 129 -1.04 -3.55 35.71
C ASN A 129 -0.67 -4.26 34.41
N GLU A 130 0.33 -3.80 33.67
CA GLU A 130 0.92 -4.49 32.51
C GLU A 130 1.60 -5.79 32.94
N LYS A 131 2.36 -5.81 34.05
CA LYS A 131 2.97 -7.05 34.58
C LYS A 131 1.96 -8.06 35.13
N LYS A 132 0.83 -7.61 35.69
CA LYS A 132 -0.29 -8.48 36.08
C LYS A 132 -1.05 -8.97 34.86
N ARG A 133 -1.29 -8.11 33.87
CA ARG A 133 -1.86 -8.48 32.57
C ARG A 133 -1.00 -9.53 31.88
N ARG A 134 0.34 -9.39 31.88
CA ARG A 134 1.35 -10.35 31.34
C ARG A 134 1.21 -11.81 31.81
N LYS A 135 0.42 -12.10 32.87
CA LYS A 135 0.28 -13.45 33.44
C LYS A 135 -1.04 -14.17 33.10
N SER A 136 -2.05 -13.49 32.55
CA SER A 136 -3.36 -14.10 32.25
C SER A 136 -3.60 -14.22 30.75
N LYS A 137 -3.98 -15.40 30.24
CA LYS A 137 -4.46 -15.57 28.86
C LYS A 137 -5.76 -14.78 28.69
N ILE A 138 -5.67 -13.56 28.16
CA ILE A 138 -6.82 -12.71 27.89
C ILE A 138 -7.58 -13.31 26.71
N THR A 139 -8.85 -13.65 26.89
CA THR A 139 -9.69 -14.11 25.78
C THR A 139 -10.34 -12.93 25.06
N VAL A 140 -10.64 -13.07 23.77
CA VAL A 140 -11.29 -12.02 22.95
C VAL A 140 -12.60 -11.52 23.56
N LYS A 141 -13.29 -12.37 24.33
CA LYS A 141 -14.54 -12.03 25.02
C LYS A 141 -14.34 -11.06 26.20
N GLU A 142 -13.16 -10.99 26.78
CA GLU A 142 -12.82 -10.14 27.93
C GLU A 142 -12.30 -8.75 27.52
N ILE A 143 -12.00 -8.56 26.23
CA ILE A 143 -11.46 -7.29 25.70
C ILE A 143 -12.38 -6.10 26.00
N PRO A 144 -13.71 -6.18 25.82
CA PRO A 144 -14.60 -5.06 26.14
C PRO A 144 -14.55 -4.63 27.62
N ASP A 145 -14.30 -5.58 28.53
CA ASP A 145 -14.22 -5.29 29.96
C ASP A 145 -12.87 -4.67 30.35
N LEU A 146 -11.79 -5.09 29.68
CA LEU A 146 -10.40 -4.66 29.91
C LEU A 146 -10.05 -3.31 29.26
N PHE A 147 -10.69 -2.97 28.15
CA PHE A 147 -10.37 -1.82 27.29
C PHE A 147 -11.59 -0.94 27.05
N ARG A 148 -12.07 -0.30 28.13
CA ARG A 148 -13.24 0.58 28.05
C ARG A 148 -12.99 1.81 27.18
N PRO A 149 -14.04 2.42 26.60
CA PRO A 149 -13.95 3.73 25.98
C PRO A 149 -13.24 4.74 26.90
N GLY A 150 -12.34 5.53 26.33
CA GLY A 150 -11.45 6.45 27.03
C GLY A 150 -10.08 5.87 27.41
N THR A 151 -9.88 4.56 27.28
CA THR A 151 -8.56 3.92 27.52
C THR A 151 -7.53 4.42 26.51
N GLU A 152 -6.35 4.77 27.01
CA GLU A 152 -5.22 5.22 26.20
C GLU A 152 -4.35 4.02 25.82
N LEU A 153 -3.96 3.94 24.55
CA LEU A 153 -3.16 2.84 24.01
C LEU A 153 -2.12 3.34 23.03
N LEU A 154 -0.96 2.70 23.07
CA LEU A 154 0.07 2.91 22.07
C LEU A 154 -0.23 2.03 20.85
N VAL A 155 -0.40 2.67 19.70
CA VAL A 155 -0.83 2.01 18.47
C VAL A 155 0.07 2.39 17.31
N GLN A 156 0.43 1.42 16.48
CA GLN A 156 1.19 1.62 15.25
C GLN A 156 0.28 1.51 14.03
N VAL A 157 0.41 2.44 13.09
CA VAL A 157 -0.32 2.40 11.81
C VAL A 157 0.27 1.30 10.92
N VAL A 158 -0.54 0.29 10.61
CA VAL A 158 -0.17 -0.83 9.72
C VAL A 158 -0.62 -0.56 8.30
N LYS A 159 -1.79 0.07 8.12
CA LYS A 159 -2.32 0.49 6.82
C LYS A 159 -2.88 1.89 6.94
N GLY A 160 -2.60 2.71 5.93
CA GLY A 160 -3.19 4.05 5.82
C GLY A 160 -4.71 4.00 5.65
N PRO A 161 -5.39 5.15 5.68
CA PRO A 161 -6.81 5.23 5.33
C PRO A 161 -7.02 4.72 3.90
N ILE A 162 -8.14 4.04 3.66
CA ILE A 162 -8.52 3.57 2.32
C ILE A 162 -9.96 3.96 2.05
N GLY A 163 -10.16 4.90 1.12
CA GLY A 163 -11.47 5.42 0.75
C GLY A 163 -12.24 5.97 1.96
N THR A 164 -13.35 5.34 2.33
CA THR A 164 -14.16 5.79 3.48
C THR A 164 -13.66 5.28 4.83
N LYS A 165 -12.78 4.26 4.86
CA LYS A 165 -12.31 3.60 6.08
C LYS A 165 -11.08 4.30 6.65
N GLY A 166 -11.06 4.49 7.97
CA GLY A 166 -9.89 5.01 8.70
C GLY A 166 -8.70 4.04 8.64
N ALA A 167 -7.54 4.51 9.12
CA ALA A 167 -6.31 3.73 9.14
C ALA A 167 -6.44 2.45 9.98
N ARG A 168 -5.76 1.36 9.61
CA ARG A 168 -5.67 0.14 10.44
C ARG A 168 -4.46 0.24 11.35
N VAL A 169 -4.66 -0.01 12.64
CA VAL A 169 -3.60 0.05 13.65
C VAL A 169 -3.45 -1.28 14.42
N THR A 170 -2.32 -1.44 15.11
CA THR A 170 -2.01 -2.58 16.00
C THR A 170 -1.26 -2.11 17.25
N THR A 171 -1.37 -2.83 18.38
CA THR A 171 -0.51 -2.59 19.56
C THR A 171 0.83 -3.34 19.47
N ASN A 172 0.99 -4.21 18.46
CA ASN A 172 2.23 -4.93 18.18
C ASN A 172 3.22 -4.04 17.44
N ILE A 173 3.94 -3.22 18.20
CA ILE A 173 4.89 -2.25 17.64
C ILE A 173 6.09 -2.96 17.05
N SER A 174 6.50 -2.50 15.88
CA SER A 174 7.72 -2.93 15.21
C SER A 174 8.47 -1.71 14.65
N ILE A 175 9.78 -1.61 14.91
CA ILE A 175 10.60 -0.50 14.41
C ILE A 175 11.59 -1.06 13.40
N PRO A 176 11.42 -0.78 12.10
CA PRO A 176 12.30 -1.30 11.07
C PRO A 176 13.60 -0.48 10.96
N GLY A 177 14.71 -1.14 11.24
CA GLY A 177 16.07 -0.71 10.91
C GLY A 177 16.47 -1.20 9.52
N ARG A 178 17.74 -1.08 9.17
CA ARG A 178 18.23 -1.49 7.84
C ARG A 178 18.35 -3.01 7.71
N TYR A 179 18.91 -3.64 8.72
CA TYR A 179 19.17 -5.08 8.77
C TYR A 179 18.24 -5.79 9.73
N LEU A 180 17.77 -5.09 10.76
CA LEU A 180 16.97 -5.63 11.83
C LEU A 180 15.61 -4.93 11.90
N VAL A 181 14.62 -5.61 12.45
CA VAL A 181 13.36 -5.02 12.90
C VAL A 181 13.29 -5.27 14.39
N LEU A 182 13.20 -4.22 15.20
CA LEU A 182 13.04 -4.35 16.65
C LEU A 182 11.57 -4.62 16.99
N LEU A 183 11.33 -5.56 17.89
CA LEU A 183 10.03 -5.88 18.45
C LEU A 183 10.06 -5.57 19.95
N PRO A 184 9.61 -4.39 20.41
CA PRO A 184 9.74 -3.99 21.82
C PRO A 184 8.86 -4.79 22.78
N TYR A 185 7.79 -5.40 22.27
CA TYR A 185 6.78 -6.12 23.08
C TYR A 185 6.68 -7.62 22.72
N SER A 186 7.72 -8.19 22.13
CA SER A 186 7.80 -9.62 21.83
C SER A 186 9.25 -10.05 21.96
N ASP A 187 9.52 -11.20 22.56
CA ASP A 187 10.84 -11.83 22.68
C ASP A 187 11.22 -12.67 21.44
N HIS A 188 10.42 -12.59 20.37
CA HIS A 188 10.64 -13.38 19.17
C HIS A 188 11.92 -12.99 18.43
N ILE A 189 12.81 -13.96 18.21
CA ILE A 189 13.98 -13.83 17.34
C ILE A 189 13.72 -14.57 16.03
N GLY A 190 13.48 -13.80 14.96
CA GLY A 190 13.10 -14.29 13.65
C GLY A 190 14.13 -14.03 12.56
N LEU A 191 14.09 -14.85 11.51
CA LEU A 191 14.75 -14.56 10.22
C LEU A 191 13.70 -14.37 9.15
N SER A 192 13.95 -13.47 8.19
CA SER A 192 13.11 -13.33 7.01
C SER A 192 12.95 -14.66 6.27
N THR A 193 11.71 -14.98 5.89
CA THR A 193 11.36 -16.20 5.15
C THR A 193 12.07 -16.28 3.79
N LYS A 194 12.42 -15.12 3.21
CA LYS A 194 13.12 -15.00 1.92
C LYS A 194 14.59 -15.48 1.95
N ILE A 195 15.21 -15.57 3.13
CA ILE A 195 16.58 -16.13 3.27
C ILE A 195 16.45 -17.65 3.28
N GLU A 196 16.72 -18.35 2.17
CA GLU A 196 16.48 -19.80 2.08
C GLU A 196 17.69 -20.66 2.42
N LYS A 197 18.92 -20.16 2.20
CA LYS A 197 20.15 -20.93 2.39
C LYS A 197 20.32 -21.34 3.86
N SER A 198 20.35 -22.64 4.12
CA SER A 198 20.44 -23.21 5.47
C SER A 198 21.72 -22.80 6.21
N SER A 199 22.86 -22.76 5.50
CA SER A 199 24.14 -22.31 6.05
C SER A 199 24.08 -20.87 6.55
N GLU A 200 23.47 -19.99 5.75
CA GLU A 200 23.32 -18.58 6.07
C GLU A 200 22.32 -18.35 7.21
N ARG A 201 21.19 -19.06 7.22
CA ARG A 201 20.25 -19.05 8.35
C ARG A 201 20.93 -19.44 9.66
N SER A 202 21.76 -20.47 9.63
CA SER A 202 22.49 -20.94 10.81
C SER A 202 23.51 -19.89 11.28
N ARG A 203 24.24 -19.26 10.36
CA ARG A 203 25.18 -18.18 10.65
C ARG A 203 24.50 -16.97 11.27
N LEU A 204 23.41 -16.48 10.65
CA LEU A 204 22.67 -15.32 11.13
C LEU A 204 22.03 -15.61 12.50
N ARG A 205 21.47 -16.80 12.72
CA ARG A 205 20.96 -17.19 14.05
C ARG A 205 22.02 -17.13 15.15
N LYS A 206 23.26 -17.54 14.86
CA LYS A 206 24.37 -17.41 15.82
C LYS A 206 24.67 -15.95 16.12
N ILE A 207 24.78 -15.12 15.09
CA ILE A 207 25.02 -13.68 15.24
C ILE A 207 23.92 -13.02 16.07
N LEU A 208 22.64 -13.29 15.77
CA LEU A 208 21.52 -12.69 16.50
C LEU A 208 21.47 -13.09 17.98
N LYS A 209 21.92 -14.30 18.33
CA LYS A 209 22.00 -14.76 19.72
C LYS A 209 23.13 -14.09 20.50
N GLU A 210 24.16 -13.61 19.83
CA GLU A 210 25.29 -12.92 20.44
C GLU A 210 25.03 -11.42 20.65
N LEU A 211 23.93 -10.89 20.11
CA LEU A 211 23.57 -9.48 20.28
C LEU A 211 22.95 -9.24 21.66
N ASP A 212 23.35 -8.13 22.30
CA ASP A 212 22.83 -7.72 23.60
C ASP A 212 21.45 -7.06 23.45
N ILE A 213 20.38 -7.85 23.61
CA ILE A 213 18.99 -7.38 23.55
C ILE A 213 18.43 -7.25 24.98
N PRO A 214 17.75 -6.14 25.32
CA PRO A 214 17.06 -6.01 26.61
C PRO A 214 15.97 -7.07 26.83
N GLU A 215 15.75 -7.46 28.09
CA GLU A 215 14.73 -8.46 28.45
C GLU A 215 13.32 -8.05 27.98
N GLY A 216 12.63 -8.98 27.30
CA GLY A 216 11.27 -8.79 26.79
C GLY A 216 11.18 -8.13 25.41
N MET A 217 12.32 -7.83 24.78
CA MET A 217 12.40 -7.39 23.39
C MET A 217 12.94 -8.50 22.49
N GLY A 218 12.63 -8.38 21.21
CA GLY A 218 12.94 -9.37 20.18
C GLY A 218 13.29 -8.67 18.88
N MET A 219 13.63 -9.46 17.88
CA MET A 219 14.13 -8.91 16.62
C MET A 219 13.94 -9.83 15.44
N ILE A 220 13.72 -9.25 14.26
CA ILE A 220 13.67 -9.99 13.00
C ILE A 220 14.80 -9.52 12.08
N CYS A 221 15.61 -10.46 11.57
CA CYS A 221 16.62 -10.15 10.55
C CYS A 221 15.97 -10.03 9.16
N ARG A 222 16.21 -8.89 8.49
CA ARG A 222 15.76 -8.56 7.14
C ARG A 222 16.67 -9.23 6.09
N THR A 223 16.17 -9.37 4.86
CA THR A 223 16.92 -9.95 3.73
C THR A 223 18.22 -9.21 3.41
N VAL A 224 18.23 -7.88 3.60
CA VAL A 224 19.40 -7.02 3.35
C VAL A 224 20.58 -7.36 4.29
N GLY A 225 20.32 -8.09 5.38
CA GLY A 225 21.32 -8.62 6.30
C GLY A 225 22.10 -9.83 5.76
N GLU A 226 21.67 -10.47 4.67
CA GLU A 226 22.40 -11.62 4.09
C GLU A 226 23.85 -11.24 3.76
N GLY A 227 24.80 -12.09 4.17
CA GLY A 227 26.23 -11.90 3.97
C GLY A 227 26.89 -10.81 4.84
N ARG A 228 26.14 -10.10 5.69
CA ARG A 228 26.69 -9.03 6.54
C ARG A 228 27.38 -9.57 7.79
N LYS A 229 28.36 -8.80 8.28
CA LYS A 229 29.13 -9.08 9.51
C LYS A 229 28.36 -8.64 10.76
N ALA A 230 28.61 -9.30 11.89
CA ALA A 230 27.96 -9.03 13.19
C ALA A 230 27.98 -7.55 13.61
N ILE A 231 29.09 -6.85 13.35
CA ILE A 231 29.27 -5.42 13.69
C ILE A 231 28.15 -4.54 13.14
N TYR A 232 27.68 -4.81 11.92
CA TYR A 232 26.60 -4.03 11.30
C TYR A 232 25.26 -4.25 12.00
N PHE A 233 25.00 -5.46 12.49
CA PHE A 233 23.79 -5.77 13.24
C PHE A 233 23.79 -5.12 14.62
N GLN A 234 24.94 -5.11 15.32
CA GLN A 234 25.06 -4.43 16.61
C GLN A 234 24.84 -2.91 16.48
N HIS A 235 25.41 -2.29 15.44
CA HIS A 235 25.21 -0.87 15.18
C HIS A 235 23.75 -0.54 14.87
N ASP A 236 23.10 -1.34 14.02
CA ASP A 236 21.67 -1.17 13.70
C ASP A 236 20.78 -1.39 14.94
N LEU A 237 21.10 -2.38 15.79
CA LEU A 237 20.39 -2.61 17.05
C LEU A 237 20.51 -1.39 17.99
N ASN A 238 21.71 -0.81 18.14
CA ASN A 238 21.90 0.36 19.00
C ASN A 238 21.07 1.57 18.52
N LEU A 239 20.97 1.79 17.21
CA LEU A 239 20.12 2.84 16.64
C LEU A 239 18.63 2.59 16.91
N LEU A 240 18.20 1.32 16.84
CA LEU A 240 16.82 0.93 17.14
C LEU A 240 16.47 1.12 18.62
N LEU A 241 17.39 0.78 19.52
CA LEU A 241 17.22 0.99 20.96
C LEU A 241 17.19 2.48 21.33
N ASP A 242 18.05 3.31 20.74
CA ASP A 242 18.00 4.78 20.90
C ASP A 242 16.65 5.36 20.41
N THR A 243 16.15 4.85 19.29
CA THR A 243 14.84 5.23 18.77
C THR A 243 13.73 4.84 19.74
N TRP A 244 13.76 3.62 20.28
CA TRP A 244 12.79 3.16 21.27
C TRP A 244 12.85 3.96 22.58
N GLN A 245 14.05 4.31 23.04
CA GLN A 245 14.21 5.13 24.23
C GLN A 245 13.52 6.50 24.08
N ARG A 246 13.63 7.13 22.90
CA ARG A 246 12.90 8.38 22.62
C ARG A 246 11.39 8.21 22.64
N VAL A 247 10.89 7.06 22.19
CA VAL A 247 9.46 6.71 22.29
C VAL A 247 9.06 6.63 23.76
N GLU A 248 9.84 5.95 24.60
CA GLU A 248 9.59 5.87 26.03
C GLU A 248 9.62 7.25 26.71
N GLU A 249 10.59 8.11 26.36
CA GLU A 249 10.68 9.49 26.86
C GLU A 249 9.48 10.36 26.43
N ALA A 250 8.99 10.19 25.20
CA ALA A 250 7.81 10.90 24.71
C ALA A 250 6.54 10.46 25.44
N LEU A 251 6.44 9.20 25.86
CA LEU A 251 5.33 8.69 26.67
C LEU A 251 5.30 9.27 28.10
N GLU A 252 6.42 9.80 28.61
CA GLU A 252 6.46 10.44 29.93
C GLU A 252 5.74 11.80 29.96
N LYS A 253 5.45 12.40 28.79
CA LYS A 253 4.76 13.70 28.65
C LYS A 253 3.40 13.50 27.95
N PRO A 254 2.34 13.14 28.70
CA PRO A 254 1.09 12.70 28.10
C PRO A 254 0.26 13.88 27.60
N GLN A 255 0.45 14.26 26.34
CA GLN A 255 -0.62 14.88 25.57
C GLN A 255 -1.24 13.77 24.72
N VAL A 256 -2.55 13.53 24.87
CA VAL A 256 -3.27 12.49 24.13
C VAL A 256 -4.44 13.14 23.41
N PRO A 257 -4.61 12.94 22.09
CA PRO A 257 -3.77 12.11 21.21
C PRO A 257 -2.43 12.78 20.84
N ALA A 258 -1.37 11.99 20.65
CA ALA A 258 -0.08 12.49 20.17
C ALA A 258 0.71 11.46 19.35
N VAL A 259 1.53 11.97 18.44
CA VAL A 259 2.52 11.18 17.70
C VAL A 259 3.74 10.96 18.61
N VAL A 260 4.07 9.70 18.87
CA VAL A 260 5.19 9.33 19.75
C VAL A 260 6.42 8.94 18.93
N TYR A 261 6.20 8.35 17.76
CA TYR A 261 7.22 8.10 16.76
C TYR A 261 6.65 8.36 15.38
N SER A 262 7.32 9.20 14.61
CA SER A 262 7.04 9.35 13.18
C SER A 262 8.00 8.48 12.39
N GLU A 263 7.44 7.69 11.48
CA GLU A 263 8.24 6.96 10.49
C GLU A 263 9.04 7.98 9.63
N PRO A 264 10.26 7.65 9.21
CA PRO A 264 11.07 8.54 8.39
C PRO A 264 10.40 8.88 7.05
N THR A 265 10.77 10.05 6.53
CA THR A 265 10.32 10.58 5.23
C THR A 265 10.61 9.61 4.08
N LEU A 266 9.92 9.76 2.93
CA LEU A 266 10.18 8.94 1.74
C LEU A 266 11.67 8.86 1.39
N LEU A 267 12.41 9.95 1.51
CA LEU A 267 13.85 9.99 1.22
C LEU A 267 14.62 9.01 2.12
N GLU A 268 14.39 9.07 3.43
CA GLU A 268 15.07 8.23 4.40
C GLU A 268 14.63 6.77 4.31
N ARG A 269 13.33 6.54 4.15
CA ARG A 269 12.71 5.21 4.01
C ARG A 269 13.22 4.49 2.75
N SER A 270 13.24 5.19 1.62
CA SER A 270 13.78 4.65 0.36
C SER A 270 15.26 4.30 0.49
N ILE A 271 16.07 5.12 1.17
CA ILE A 271 17.48 4.79 1.42
C ILE A 271 17.66 3.61 2.38
N ARG A 272 16.79 3.46 3.38
CA ARG A 272 16.81 2.30 4.29
C ARG A 272 16.46 1.01 3.56
N ASP A 273 15.43 1.05 2.71
CA ASP A 273 14.79 -0.15 2.16
C ASP A 273 15.28 -0.54 0.76
N LEU A 274 15.65 0.42 -0.11
CA LEU A 274 16.11 0.17 -1.48
C LEU A 274 17.62 0.08 -1.60
N MET A 275 18.39 0.67 -0.67
CA MET A 275 19.83 0.81 -0.88
C MET A 275 20.56 -0.53 -0.81
N THR A 276 21.04 -0.98 -1.96
CA THR A 276 21.86 -2.17 -2.14
C THR A 276 23.24 -1.80 -2.72
N GLU A 277 24.21 -2.73 -2.71
CA GLU A 277 25.59 -2.43 -3.15
C GLU A 277 25.71 -2.16 -4.65
N ASP A 278 24.82 -2.77 -5.43
CA ASP A 278 24.69 -2.68 -6.88
C ASP A 278 24.11 -1.35 -7.36
N ILE A 279 23.58 -0.49 -6.48
CA ILE A 279 23.17 0.86 -6.84
C ILE A 279 24.39 1.70 -7.19
N ASN A 280 24.46 2.22 -8.40
CA ASN A 280 25.61 2.96 -8.89
C ASN A 280 25.56 4.44 -8.52
N GLU A 281 24.37 5.03 -8.54
CA GLU A 281 24.18 6.49 -8.48
C GLU A 281 22.85 6.84 -7.81
N ILE A 282 22.88 7.85 -6.93
CA ILE A 282 21.69 8.45 -6.33
C ILE A 282 21.67 9.91 -6.73
N VAL A 283 20.57 10.39 -7.29
CA VAL A 283 20.46 11.74 -7.85
C VAL A 283 19.30 12.46 -7.18
N VAL A 284 19.53 13.68 -6.70
CA VAL A 284 18.52 14.51 -6.00
C VAL A 284 18.51 15.94 -6.54
N ASN A 285 17.34 16.54 -6.67
CA ASN A 285 17.15 17.89 -7.21
C ASN A 285 17.38 19.02 -6.18
N THR A 286 17.19 18.78 -4.88
CA THR A 286 17.29 19.83 -3.85
C THR A 286 18.49 19.65 -2.91
N ARG A 287 18.95 20.79 -2.36
CA ARG A 287 20.05 20.81 -1.38
C ARG A 287 19.64 20.14 -0.07
N ASP A 288 18.45 20.41 0.42
CA ASP A 288 17.96 19.86 1.69
C ASP A 288 17.84 18.34 1.63
N ALA A 289 17.32 17.81 0.51
CA ALA A 289 17.28 16.37 0.26
C ALA A 289 18.69 15.75 0.18
N PHE A 290 19.64 16.44 -0.46
CA PHE A 290 21.03 16.00 -0.54
C PHE A 290 21.68 15.89 0.84
N GLU A 291 21.49 16.89 1.70
CA GLU A 291 22.04 16.91 3.06
C GLU A 291 21.38 15.82 3.93
N LEU A 292 20.06 15.65 3.83
CA LEU A 292 19.32 14.62 4.56
C LEU A 292 19.75 13.21 4.18
N ILE A 293 19.84 12.90 2.88
CA ILE A 293 20.26 11.58 2.40
C ILE A 293 21.70 11.28 2.83
N ASN A 294 22.61 12.26 2.73
CA ASN A 294 23.98 12.07 3.19
C ASN A 294 24.06 11.82 4.69
N LYS A 295 23.30 12.57 5.50
CA LYS A 295 23.19 12.34 6.95
C LYS A 295 22.70 10.92 7.24
N THR A 296 21.69 10.45 6.53
CA THR A 296 21.10 9.12 6.71
C THR A 296 22.04 7.99 6.25
N LEU A 297 22.72 8.13 5.12
CA LEU A 297 23.73 7.16 4.68
C LEU A 297 24.94 7.07 5.62
N ASN A 298 25.35 8.21 6.19
CA ASN A 298 26.43 8.25 7.18
C ASN A 298 26.06 7.51 8.47
N LYS A 299 24.77 7.51 8.87
CA LYS A 299 24.29 6.71 10.01
C LYS A 299 24.37 5.20 9.76
N PHE A 300 24.12 4.73 8.55
CA PHE A 300 23.94 3.30 8.26
C PHE A 300 25.18 2.54 7.80
N GLY A 301 26.11 3.15 7.05
CA GLY A 301 27.14 2.35 6.36
C GLY A 301 28.34 3.09 5.81
N GLY A 302 28.50 4.38 6.14
CA GLY A 302 29.74 5.13 5.96
C GLY A 302 29.94 5.81 4.60
N LYS A 303 31.06 6.54 4.52
CA LYS A 303 31.39 7.54 3.47
C LYS A 303 31.34 7.00 2.03
N ARG A 304 31.53 5.69 1.82
CA ARG A 304 31.52 5.05 0.48
C ARG A 304 30.13 5.03 -0.16
N LEU A 305 29.07 4.93 0.65
CA LEU A 305 27.70 5.00 0.11
C LEU A 305 27.31 6.46 -0.15
N ALA A 306 27.73 7.37 0.74
CA ALA A 306 27.51 8.81 0.59
C ALA A 306 28.16 9.38 -0.69
N SER A 307 29.30 8.86 -1.12
CA SER A 307 29.96 9.30 -2.36
C SER A 307 29.19 8.98 -3.64
N LYS A 308 28.14 8.13 -3.58
CA LYS A 308 27.28 7.82 -4.72
C LYS A 308 26.16 8.86 -4.93
N VAL A 309 25.95 9.75 -3.96
CA VAL A 309 24.91 10.78 -4.00
C VAL A 309 25.41 11.96 -4.80
N LYS A 310 24.61 12.43 -5.76
CA LYS A 310 24.89 13.61 -6.57
C LYS A 310 23.70 14.54 -6.55
N ARG A 311 23.99 15.84 -6.49
CA ARG A 311 22.99 16.88 -6.68
C ARG A 311 22.78 17.13 -8.18
N TYR A 312 21.53 17.30 -8.57
CA TYR A 312 21.12 17.63 -9.92
C TYR A 312 20.88 19.13 -10.01
N ASP A 313 21.71 19.82 -10.79
CA ASP A 313 21.75 21.29 -10.87
C ASP A 313 21.39 21.83 -12.26
N ARG A 314 20.86 20.98 -13.15
CA ARG A 314 20.48 21.41 -14.51
C ARG A 314 19.08 22.04 -14.49
N PRO A 315 18.77 22.93 -15.45
CA PRO A 315 17.49 23.61 -15.51
C PRO A 315 16.32 22.71 -15.94
N ALA A 316 16.58 21.65 -16.70
CA ALA A 316 15.54 20.70 -17.10
C ALA A 316 15.06 19.88 -15.89
N PRO A 317 13.77 19.52 -15.79
CA PRO A 317 13.30 18.64 -14.72
C PRO A 317 14.09 17.33 -14.64
N ILE A 318 14.34 16.88 -13.41
CA ILE A 318 15.14 15.67 -13.17
C ILE A 318 14.49 14.44 -13.82
N PHE A 319 13.17 14.28 -13.73
CA PHE A 319 12.48 13.12 -14.30
C PHE A 319 12.43 13.12 -15.82
N GLU A 320 12.38 14.28 -16.48
CA GLU A 320 12.50 14.35 -17.94
C GLU A 320 13.90 13.92 -18.40
N THR A 321 14.94 14.37 -17.69
CA THR A 321 16.34 14.07 -18.05
C THR A 321 16.68 12.59 -17.95
N TYR A 322 16.05 11.87 -17.03
CA TYR A 322 16.23 10.43 -16.85
C TYR A 322 15.13 9.59 -17.52
N ASN A 323 14.28 10.20 -18.34
CA ASN A 323 13.13 9.57 -19.00
C ASN A 323 12.18 8.83 -18.04
N VAL A 324 12.07 9.31 -16.81
CA VAL A 324 11.16 8.78 -15.78
C VAL A 324 9.74 9.27 -16.06
N GLN A 325 9.59 10.54 -16.46
CA GLN A 325 8.27 11.17 -16.66
C GLN A 325 7.41 10.41 -17.69
N GLN A 326 7.97 10.13 -18.88
CA GLN A 326 7.27 9.40 -19.92
C GLN A 326 6.87 7.99 -19.46
N GLN A 327 7.76 7.31 -18.73
CA GLN A 327 7.46 5.99 -18.19
C GLN A 327 6.35 6.03 -17.14
N ILE A 328 6.23 7.09 -16.35
CA ILE A 328 5.12 7.26 -15.39
C ILE A 328 3.79 7.42 -16.12
N GLU A 329 3.75 8.22 -17.18
CA GLU A 329 2.55 8.37 -18.00
C GLU A 329 2.14 7.05 -18.65
N ASP A 330 3.13 6.24 -19.06
CA ASP A 330 2.91 4.90 -19.60
C ASP A 330 2.39 3.89 -18.54
N ILE A 331 2.66 4.11 -17.24
CA ILE A 331 2.15 3.23 -16.16
C ILE A 331 0.62 3.19 -16.17
N PHE A 332 -0.08 4.27 -16.52
CA PHE A 332 -1.55 4.31 -16.42
C PHE A 332 -2.27 3.93 -17.71
N LYS A 333 -1.52 3.66 -18.79
CA LYS A 333 -2.12 3.22 -20.05
C LYS A 333 -2.75 1.84 -19.88
N ARG A 334 -3.90 1.64 -20.52
CA ARG A 334 -4.55 0.32 -20.58
C ARG A 334 -3.66 -0.69 -21.30
N GLU A 335 -3.04 -0.26 -22.41
CA GLU A 335 -2.17 -1.06 -23.25
C GLU A 335 -0.69 -0.74 -22.98
N VAL A 336 0.11 -1.78 -22.70
CA VAL A 336 1.55 -1.66 -22.44
C VAL A 336 2.31 -2.49 -23.48
N PRO A 337 3.19 -1.88 -24.29
CA PRO A 337 3.91 -2.59 -25.33
C PRO A 337 4.99 -3.53 -24.76
N LEU A 338 5.20 -4.65 -25.44
CA LEU A 338 6.25 -5.64 -25.16
C LEU A 338 7.43 -5.49 -26.14
N PRO A 339 8.67 -5.84 -25.75
CA PRO A 339 9.86 -5.79 -26.62
C PRO A 339 9.68 -6.51 -27.96
N SER A 340 9.02 -7.68 -27.97
CA SER A 340 8.73 -8.46 -29.17
C SER A 340 7.63 -7.87 -30.07
N GLY A 341 7.08 -6.71 -29.73
CA GLY A 341 6.04 -6.02 -30.51
C GLY A 341 4.60 -6.42 -30.18
N GLY A 342 4.41 -7.35 -29.25
CA GLY A 342 3.13 -7.60 -28.58
C GLY A 342 2.76 -6.51 -27.58
N TYR A 343 1.67 -6.70 -26.84
CA TYR A 343 1.26 -5.79 -25.78
C TYR A 343 0.40 -6.51 -24.74
N ILE A 344 0.38 -6.00 -23.52
CA ILE A 344 -0.55 -6.44 -22.48
C ILE A 344 -1.65 -5.40 -22.26
N CYS A 345 -2.88 -5.85 -22.05
CA CYS A 345 -4.02 -5.03 -21.65
C CYS A 345 -4.29 -5.25 -20.17
N ILE A 346 -4.36 -4.18 -19.37
CA ILE A 346 -4.65 -4.27 -17.93
C ILE A 346 -5.99 -3.60 -17.65
N ASP A 347 -6.96 -4.40 -17.22
CA ASP A 347 -8.32 -3.97 -16.85
C ASP A 347 -8.56 -4.17 -15.35
N GLU A 348 -8.72 -3.04 -14.63
CA GLU A 348 -8.99 -3.01 -13.20
C GLU A 348 -10.51 -2.97 -12.96
N THR A 349 -11.08 -4.05 -12.43
CA THR A 349 -12.50 -4.12 -12.03
C THR A 349 -12.65 -3.99 -10.52
N GLU A 350 -13.89 -3.95 -10.03
CA GLU A 350 -14.17 -3.87 -8.58
C GLU A 350 -13.69 -5.11 -7.82
N ALA A 351 -13.82 -6.30 -8.41
CA ALA A 351 -13.54 -7.57 -7.74
C ALA A 351 -12.13 -8.10 -8.00
N LEU A 352 -11.64 -7.95 -9.23
CA LEU A 352 -10.36 -8.51 -9.69
C LEU A 352 -9.73 -7.67 -10.80
N ILE A 353 -8.44 -7.92 -11.04
CA ILE A 353 -7.70 -7.33 -12.15
C ILE A 353 -7.53 -8.38 -13.23
N ALA A 354 -7.97 -8.07 -14.45
CA ALA A 354 -7.81 -8.93 -15.62
C ALA A 354 -6.67 -8.39 -16.49
N ILE A 355 -5.76 -9.27 -16.88
CA ILE A 355 -4.63 -8.95 -17.75
C ILE A 355 -4.68 -9.86 -18.97
N ASP A 356 -4.70 -9.28 -20.16
CA ASP A 356 -4.75 -10.02 -21.43
C ASP A 356 -3.45 -9.79 -22.22
N VAL A 357 -2.92 -10.84 -22.84
CA VAL A 357 -1.64 -10.82 -23.58
C VAL A 357 -1.89 -10.99 -25.07
N ASN A 358 -1.54 -9.97 -25.85
CA ASN A 358 -1.75 -9.94 -27.29
C ASN A 358 -0.43 -9.97 -28.08
N THR A 359 -0.43 -10.69 -29.20
CA THR A 359 0.64 -10.63 -30.18
C THR A 359 0.49 -9.40 -31.09
N GLY A 360 1.61 -8.81 -31.50
CA GLY A 360 1.60 -7.62 -32.35
C GLY A 360 1.20 -7.90 -33.80
N LYS A 361 0.72 -6.87 -34.51
CA LYS A 361 0.35 -6.94 -35.94
C LYS A 361 1.52 -7.26 -36.90
N GLY A 362 2.77 -7.28 -36.42
CA GLY A 362 3.98 -7.50 -37.23
C GLY A 362 4.35 -8.96 -37.49
N GLY A 363 3.69 -9.92 -36.83
CA GLY A 363 3.94 -11.35 -37.01
C GLY A 363 2.92 -11.98 -37.93
N GLY A 364 3.24 -12.19 -39.21
CA GLY A 364 2.48 -13.10 -40.08
C GLY A 364 2.61 -14.57 -39.60
N LYS A 365 2.69 -15.54 -40.53
CA LYS A 365 2.86 -16.99 -40.23
C LYS A 365 4.03 -17.39 -39.28
N ARG A 366 4.92 -16.46 -38.92
CA ARG A 366 5.99 -16.64 -37.92
C ARG A 366 5.55 -16.40 -36.47
N GLY A 367 4.50 -15.60 -36.24
CA GLY A 367 3.99 -15.30 -34.89
C GLY A 367 3.29 -16.48 -34.21
N ASP A 368 2.75 -17.42 -35.00
CA ASP A 368 2.08 -18.64 -34.51
C ASP A 368 3.07 -19.77 -34.13
N GLN A 369 4.38 -19.52 -34.19
CA GLN A 369 5.35 -20.51 -33.78
C GLN A 369 5.33 -20.67 -32.25
N PRO A 370 5.30 -21.91 -31.71
CA PRO A 370 5.26 -22.14 -30.26
C PRO A 370 6.40 -21.45 -29.49
N GLU A 371 7.58 -21.33 -30.11
CA GLU A 371 8.74 -20.67 -29.53
C GLU A 371 8.52 -19.15 -29.34
N VAL A 372 7.93 -18.49 -30.34
CA VAL A 372 7.62 -17.04 -30.30
C VAL A 372 6.49 -16.75 -29.30
N ILE A 373 5.50 -17.65 -29.20
CA ILE A 373 4.42 -17.56 -28.20
C ILE A 373 5.00 -17.66 -26.79
N LEU A 374 5.89 -18.63 -26.54
CA LEU A 374 6.54 -18.79 -25.25
C LEU A 374 7.39 -17.57 -24.91
N GLU A 375 8.19 -17.06 -25.84
CA GLU A 375 9.00 -15.85 -25.65
C GLU A 375 8.12 -14.64 -25.31
N THR A 376 7.05 -14.42 -26.07
CA THR A 376 6.09 -13.33 -25.84
C THR A 376 5.44 -13.44 -24.45
N ASN A 377 5.03 -14.64 -24.03
CA ASN A 377 4.45 -14.87 -22.71
C ASN A 377 5.47 -14.68 -21.58
N LEU A 378 6.75 -15.00 -21.78
CA LEU A 378 7.81 -14.75 -20.81
C LEU A 378 8.06 -13.25 -20.65
N GLU A 379 8.10 -12.50 -21.75
CA GLU A 379 8.17 -11.03 -21.74
C GLU A 379 6.95 -10.42 -21.05
N ALA A 380 5.75 -10.92 -21.37
CA ALA A 380 4.51 -10.49 -20.73
C ALA A 380 4.55 -10.74 -19.23
N ALA A 381 5.04 -11.90 -18.76
CA ALA A 381 5.17 -12.17 -17.32
C ALA A 381 6.13 -11.19 -16.62
N GLU A 382 7.24 -10.81 -17.26
CA GLU A 382 8.17 -9.80 -16.74
C GLU A 382 7.51 -8.42 -16.63
N GLU A 383 6.81 -8.01 -17.69
CA GLU A 383 6.13 -6.72 -17.73
C GLU A 383 4.93 -6.67 -16.77
N VAL A 384 4.17 -7.75 -16.64
CA VAL A 384 3.10 -7.87 -15.64
C VAL A 384 3.65 -7.76 -14.23
N ALA A 385 4.70 -8.51 -13.88
CA ALA A 385 5.32 -8.41 -12.56
C ALA A 385 5.81 -6.99 -12.25
N ARG A 386 6.35 -6.28 -13.27
CA ARG A 386 6.75 -4.89 -13.17
C ARG A 386 5.55 -3.96 -12.96
N GLN A 387 4.50 -4.08 -13.78
CA GLN A 387 3.28 -3.25 -13.69
C GLN A 387 2.54 -3.45 -12.37
N LEU A 388 2.50 -4.67 -11.83
CA LEU A 388 1.91 -4.95 -10.52
C LEU A 388 2.61 -4.15 -9.40
N ARG A 389 3.95 -4.05 -9.45
CA ARG A 389 4.73 -3.23 -8.50
C ARG A 389 4.52 -1.74 -8.75
N LEU A 390 4.65 -1.30 -10.00
CA LEU A 390 4.55 0.11 -10.37
C LEU A 390 3.17 0.69 -10.06
N ARG A 391 2.09 0.05 -10.49
CA ARG A 391 0.71 0.50 -10.22
C ARG A 391 0.27 0.27 -8.77
N ASN A 392 1.08 -0.46 -7.98
CA ASN A 392 0.71 -1.00 -6.68
C ASN A 392 -0.63 -1.77 -6.71
N ILE A 393 -0.80 -2.64 -7.72
CA ILE A 393 -1.99 -3.48 -7.85
C ILE A 393 -1.98 -4.52 -6.73
N GLY A 394 -3.11 -4.66 -6.04
CA GLY A 394 -3.31 -5.68 -5.01
C GLY A 394 -4.73 -6.23 -5.08
N GLY A 395 -4.93 -7.43 -4.54
CA GLY A 395 -6.17 -8.21 -4.67
C GLY A 395 -5.98 -9.46 -5.53
N GLN A 396 -7.06 -9.90 -6.16
CA GLN A 396 -7.06 -11.01 -7.11
C GLN A 396 -6.64 -10.51 -8.49
N VAL A 397 -5.68 -11.17 -9.12
CA VAL A 397 -5.19 -10.88 -10.47
C VAL A 397 -5.33 -12.15 -11.30
N VAL A 398 -5.92 -12.00 -12.47
CA VAL A 398 -6.08 -13.06 -13.46
C VAL A 398 -5.32 -12.65 -14.72
N ILE A 399 -4.43 -13.51 -15.19
CA ILE A 399 -3.60 -13.25 -16.38
C ILE A 399 -3.97 -14.29 -17.44
N ASP A 400 -4.46 -13.81 -18.57
CA ASP A 400 -4.76 -14.58 -19.77
C ASP A 400 -3.53 -14.56 -20.70
N PHE A 401 -2.71 -15.60 -20.59
CA PHE A 401 -1.55 -15.78 -21.47
C PHE A 401 -1.98 -16.38 -22.81
N ILE A 402 -1.21 -16.11 -23.86
CA ILE A 402 -1.46 -16.71 -25.18
C ILE A 402 -1.44 -18.23 -25.07
N ASP A 403 -2.44 -18.88 -25.65
CA ASP A 403 -2.65 -20.32 -25.57
C ASP A 403 -1.40 -21.13 -25.96
N MET A 404 -1.02 -22.07 -25.08
CA MET A 404 0.12 -22.97 -25.29
C MET A 404 -0.32 -24.42 -25.25
N ARG A 405 0.06 -25.18 -26.30
CA ARG A 405 -0.28 -26.60 -26.42
C ARG A 405 0.55 -27.50 -25.51
N LEU A 406 1.81 -27.14 -25.27
CA LEU A 406 2.75 -27.96 -24.50
C LEU A 406 2.65 -27.63 -23.00
N THR A 407 2.43 -28.66 -22.17
CA THR A 407 2.43 -28.50 -20.70
C THR A 407 3.76 -27.97 -20.17
N LYS A 408 4.87 -28.32 -20.82
CA LYS A 408 6.22 -27.84 -20.47
C LYS A 408 6.33 -26.32 -20.54
N ASP A 409 5.67 -25.69 -21.50
CA ASP A 409 5.71 -24.24 -21.72
C ASP A 409 4.92 -23.52 -20.63
N ARG A 410 3.73 -24.05 -20.31
CA ARG A 410 2.90 -23.60 -19.17
C ARG A 410 3.66 -23.68 -17.83
N ASP A 411 4.35 -24.80 -17.59
CA ASP A 411 5.19 -24.96 -16.39
C ASP A 411 6.36 -23.99 -16.36
N THR A 412 6.92 -23.67 -17.53
CA THR A 412 8.03 -22.72 -17.65
C THR A 412 7.58 -21.31 -17.26
N ILE A 413 6.43 -20.86 -17.75
CA ILE A 413 5.84 -19.56 -17.38
C ILE A 413 5.47 -19.50 -15.91
N TYR A 414 4.85 -20.56 -15.35
CA TYR A 414 4.55 -20.62 -13.92
C TYR A 414 5.82 -20.48 -13.06
N LYS A 415 6.89 -21.19 -13.40
CA LYS A 415 8.19 -21.09 -12.70
C LYS A 415 8.80 -19.71 -12.86
N HIS A 416 8.72 -19.12 -14.06
CA HIS A 416 9.24 -17.78 -14.34
C HIS A 416 8.49 -16.72 -13.54
N MET A 417 7.16 -16.75 -13.55
CA MET A 417 6.33 -15.81 -12.78
C MET A 417 6.61 -15.91 -11.28
N ARG A 418 6.73 -17.14 -10.73
CA ARG A 418 7.13 -17.34 -9.33
C ARG A 418 8.50 -16.76 -9.00
N LYS A 419 9.46 -16.83 -9.92
CA LYS A 419 10.78 -16.23 -9.76
C LYS A 419 10.71 -14.71 -9.73
N LEU A 420 9.90 -14.11 -10.61
CA LEU A 420 9.75 -12.66 -10.72
C LEU A 420 9.11 -12.04 -9.47
N VAL A 421 8.03 -12.65 -8.95
CA VAL A 421 7.33 -12.13 -7.77
C VAL A 421 8.02 -12.46 -6.44
N LYS A 422 9.02 -13.37 -6.42
CA LYS A 422 9.72 -13.78 -5.19
C LYS A 422 10.34 -12.61 -4.42
N ASN A 423 10.85 -11.63 -5.16
CA ASN A 423 11.51 -10.45 -4.60
C ASN A 423 10.54 -9.29 -4.34
N ASP A 424 9.27 -9.39 -4.74
CA ASP A 424 8.24 -8.40 -4.44
C ASP A 424 8.10 -8.23 -2.92
N ARG A 425 7.92 -6.99 -2.49
CA ARG A 425 7.73 -6.63 -1.07
C ARG A 425 6.39 -7.15 -0.57
N ALA A 426 5.36 -7.01 -1.39
CA ALA A 426 4.03 -7.52 -1.11
C ALA A 426 4.03 -9.06 -1.13
N LYS A 427 3.27 -9.68 -0.21
CA LYS A 427 3.06 -11.12 -0.24
C LYS A 427 2.25 -11.49 -1.47
N THR A 428 2.75 -12.45 -2.24
CA THR A 428 2.10 -12.96 -3.46
C THR A 428 1.90 -14.46 -3.40
N HIS A 429 0.73 -14.92 -3.83
CA HIS A 429 0.47 -16.34 -4.09
C HIS A 429 0.11 -16.51 -5.57
N VAL A 430 0.84 -17.38 -6.27
CA VAL A 430 0.65 -17.65 -7.70
C VAL A 430 0.26 -19.12 -7.86
N LEU A 431 -0.81 -19.37 -8.61
CA LEU A 431 -1.25 -20.72 -8.97
C LEU A 431 -0.72 -21.10 -10.36
N PRO A 432 -0.58 -22.41 -10.67
CA PRO A 432 -0.34 -22.87 -12.04
C PRO A 432 -1.45 -22.44 -12.99
N LEU A 433 -1.17 -22.43 -14.31
CA LEU A 433 -2.19 -22.12 -15.31
C LEU A 433 -3.34 -23.12 -15.22
N SER A 434 -4.56 -22.60 -15.23
CA SER A 434 -5.80 -23.36 -15.22
C SER A 434 -6.00 -24.15 -16.52
N ARG A 435 -7.07 -24.97 -16.55
CA ARG A 435 -7.47 -25.66 -17.79
C ARG A 435 -7.93 -24.70 -18.89
N PHE A 436 -8.33 -23.49 -18.52
CA PHE A 436 -8.75 -22.43 -19.43
C PHE A 436 -7.59 -21.53 -19.87
N GLY A 437 -6.33 -21.85 -19.54
CA GLY A 437 -5.16 -21.03 -19.89
C GLY A 437 -4.87 -19.87 -18.93
N LEU A 438 -5.82 -19.53 -18.05
CA LEU A 438 -5.69 -18.43 -17.10
C LEU A 438 -4.72 -18.75 -15.96
N MET A 439 -3.84 -17.80 -15.62
CA MET A 439 -3.05 -17.81 -14.39
C MET A 439 -3.73 -16.95 -13.33
N GLU A 440 -4.03 -17.55 -12.18
CA GLU A 440 -4.61 -16.87 -11.03
C GLU A 440 -3.52 -16.56 -10.00
N MET A 441 -3.53 -15.34 -9.48
CA MET A 441 -2.66 -14.95 -8.39
C MET A 441 -3.33 -13.95 -7.44
N THR A 442 -2.82 -13.89 -6.21
CA THR A 442 -3.18 -12.84 -5.25
C THR A 442 -1.94 -12.07 -4.86
N ARG A 443 -2.08 -10.75 -4.72
CA ARG A 443 -1.04 -9.85 -4.23
C ARG A 443 -1.59 -9.00 -3.09
N GLN A 444 -0.90 -8.97 -1.96
CA GLN A 444 -1.31 -8.17 -0.81
C GLN A 444 -1.31 -6.68 -1.16
N ARG A 445 -2.39 -5.97 -0.85
CA ARG A 445 -2.47 -4.51 -0.96
C ARG A 445 -1.83 -3.85 0.26
N GLU A 446 -0.69 -3.17 0.06
CA GLU A 446 0.05 -2.46 1.11
C GLU A 446 -0.43 -1.01 1.27
N HIS A 447 -0.63 -0.30 0.14
CA HIS A 447 -1.06 1.10 0.08
C HIS A 447 -2.25 1.30 -0.87
N GLU A 448 -2.81 2.51 -0.92
CA GLU A 448 -3.71 2.90 -2.02
C GLU A 448 -3.01 2.75 -3.38
N SER A 449 -3.79 2.57 -4.45
CA SER A 449 -3.17 2.43 -5.78
C SER A 449 -2.55 3.77 -6.17
N LEU A 450 -1.48 3.78 -6.98
CA LEU A 450 -0.93 5.05 -7.48
C LEU A 450 -2.00 5.86 -8.24
N LYS A 451 -2.95 5.18 -8.86
CA LYS A 451 -4.05 5.80 -9.60
C LYS A 451 -4.97 6.58 -8.67
N ASP A 452 -5.31 6.04 -7.50
CA ASP A 452 -6.15 6.72 -6.50
C ASP A 452 -5.43 7.96 -5.93
N THR A 453 -4.10 7.94 -5.85
CA THR A 453 -3.30 9.10 -5.41
C THR A 453 -3.24 10.21 -6.45
N ILE A 454 -3.16 9.87 -7.74
CA ILE A 454 -2.96 10.85 -8.82
C ILE A 454 -4.28 11.32 -9.44
N TYR A 455 -5.26 10.44 -9.56
CA TYR A 455 -6.52 10.69 -10.25
C TYR A 455 -7.71 10.65 -9.29
N ILE A 456 -8.67 11.53 -9.52
CA ILE A 456 -10.01 11.41 -8.94
C ILE A 456 -10.92 10.65 -9.90
N LYS A 457 -11.95 9.97 -9.38
CA LYS A 457 -13.00 9.40 -10.23
C LYS A 457 -13.65 10.53 -11.05
N CYS A 458 -13.90 10.24 -12.32
CA CYS A 458 -14.54 11.21 -13.21
C CYS A 458 -15.85 11.70 -12.56
N PRO A 459 -16.01 13.02 -12.33
CA PRO A 459 -17.21 13.55 -11.68
C PRO A 459 -18.45 13.43 -12.57
N TYR A 460 -18.26 13.15 -13.86
CA TYR A 460 -19.29 13.00 -14.87
C TYR A 460 -19.82 11.56 -14.90
N CYS A 461 -19.00 10.61 -15.38
CA CYS A 461 -19.42 9.23 -15.55
C CYS A 461 -19.20 8.35 -14.28
N HIS A 462 -18.74 8.95 -13.19
CA HIS A 462 -18.41 8.28 -11.93
C HIS A 462 -17.44 7.09 -12.07
N GLY A 463 -16.63 7.10 -13.14
CA GLY A 463 -15.63 6.07 -13.43
C GLY A 463 -16.06 4.99 -14.43
N SER A 464 -17.27 5.05 -15.00
CA SER A 464 -17.69 4.07 -16.02
C SER A 464 -16.91 4.20 -17.33
N GLY A 465 -16.34 5.39 -17.61
CA GLY A 465 -15.71 5.72 -18.90
C GLY A 465 -16.68 5.86 -20.07
N HIS A 466 -17.98 5.72 -19.81
CA HIS A 466 -19.04 5.71 -20.82
C HIS A 466 -20.20 6.57 -20.35
N ILE A 467 -20.81 7.28 -21.29
CA ILE A 467 -22.07 7.99 -21.07
C ILE A 467 -23.11 7.51 -22.07
N LYS A 468 -24.40 7.60 -21.72
CA LYS A 468 -25.52 7.30 -22.60
C LYS A 468 -25.38 8.11 -23.88
N SER A 469 -25.56 7.44 -25.01
CA SER A 469 -25.58 8.11 -26.32
C SER A 469 -26.76 9.06 -26.43
N GLU A 470 -26.64 10.06 -27.29
CA GLU A 470 -27.69 11.03 -27.58
C GLU A 470 -29.02 10.35 -27.99
N ILE A 471 -28.93 9.23 -28.73
CA ILE A 471 -30.09 8.41 -29.10
C ILE A 471 -30.79 7.86 -27.86
N SER A 472 -30.02 7.28 -26.94
CA SER A 472 -30.56 6.72 -25.69
C SER A 472 -31.23 7.80 -24.85
N MET A 473 -30.62 8.99 -24.80
CA MET A 473 -31.20 10.15 -24.11
C MET A 473 -32.50 10.64 -24.77
N SER A 474 -32.55 10.72 -26.10
CA SER A 474 -33.78 11.06 -26.83
C SER A 474 -34.93 10.09 -26.52
N VAL A 475 -34.66 8.78 -26.55
CA VAL A 475 -35.66 7.76 -26.23
C VAL A 475 -36.15 7.89 -24.77
N GLU A 476 -35.28 8.19 -23.83
CA GLU A 476 -35.63 8.36 -22.42
C GLU A 476 -36.48 9.62 -22.19
N ILE A 477 -36.13 10.74 -22.83
CA ILE A 477 -36.91 11.98 -22.83
C ILE A 477 -38.31 11.71 -23.38
N GLN A 478 -38.42 11.02 -24.52
CA GLN A 478 -39.71 10.66 -25.13
C GLN A 478 -40.57 9.79 -24.20
N ARG A 479 -39.97 8.76 -23.58
CA ARG A 479 -40.68 7.89 -22.62
C ARG A 479 -41.20 8.70 -21.42
N ARG A 480 -40.39 9.59 -20.86
CA ARG A 480 -40.79 10.41 -19.72
C ARG A 480 -41.84 11.45 -20.10
N LEU A 481 -41.71 12.09 -21.26
CA LEU A 481 -42.72 12.98 -21.82
C LEU A 481 -44.05 12.27 -22.03
N HIS A 482 -44.06 11.06 -22.59
CA HIS A 482 -45.28 10.27 -22.73
C HIS A 482 -46.02 10.06 -21.41
N THR A 483 -45.29 9.79 -20.33
CA THR A 483 -45.86 9.64 -18.98
C THR A 483 -46.47 10.96 -18.49
N VAL A 484 -45.75 12.06 -18.63
CA VAL A 484 -46.21 13.40 -18.20
C VAL A 484 -47.42 13.87 -19.01
N LEU A 485 -47.38 13.72 -20.34
CA LEU A 485 -48.43 14.16 -21.27
C LEU A 485 -49.72 13.34 -21.16
N ARG A 486 -49.65 12.08 -20.70
CA ARG A 486 -50.85 11.27 -20.38
C ARG A 486 -51.58 11.79 -19.15
N SER A 487 -50.92 12.54 -18.26
CA SER A 487 -51.59 13.15 -17.12
C SER A 487 -52.36 14.39 -17.57
N ASN A 488 -53.68 14.43 -17.32
CA ASN A 488 -54.55 15.51 -17.83
C ASN A 488 -54.28 16.91 -17.26
N ARG A 489 -53.33 17.04 -16.33
CA ARG A 489 -53.03 18.28 -15.58
C ARG A 489 -52.01 19.19 -16.26
N VAL A 490 -51.40 18.77 -17.36
CA VAL A 490 -50.23 19.44 -17.95
C VAL A 490 -50.62 20.13 -19.25
N LYS A 491 -50.60 21.47 -19.31
CA LYS A 491 -50.90 22.25 -20.53
C LYS A 491 -49.67 22.46 -21.42
N GLU A 492 -48.53 22.71 -20.80
CA GLU A 492 -47.26 22.99 -21.47
C GLU A 492 -46.11 22.35 -20.68
N VAL A 493 -45.13 21.82 -21.40
CA VAL A 493 -43.92 21.22 -20.83
C VAL A 493 -42.69 21.88 -21.43
N ARG A 494 -41.79 22.35 -20.56
CA ARG A 494 -40.45 22.77 -20.94
C ARG A 494 -39.46 21.68 -20.62
N ILE A 495 -38.70 21.27 -21.62
CA ILE A 495 -37.66 20.25 -21.51
C ILE A 495 -36.32 20.97 -21.43
N ILE A 496 -35.61 20.83 -20.31
CA ILE A 496 -34.28 21.40 -20.10
C ILE A 496 -33.25 20.27 -20.14
N MET A 497 -32.23 20.40 -20.98
CA MET A 497 -31.24 19.36 -21.26
C MET A 497 -29.90 19.95 -21.71
N HIS A 498 -28.87 19.10 -21.81
CA HIS A 498 -27.59 19.46 -22.40
C HIS A 498 -27.71 19.87 -23.90
N PRO A 499 -26.93 20.85 -24.41
CA PRO A 499 -27.05 21.34 -25.78
C PRO A 499 -26.90 20.27 -26.87
N GLU A 500 -26.04 19.28 -26.68
CA GLU A 500 -25.81 18.22 -27.66
C GLU A 500 -27.06 17.37 -27.89
N ILE A 501 -27.77 17.04 -26.81
CA ILE A 501 -29.05 16.34 -26.87
C ILE A 501 -30.07 17.21 -27.60
N LEU A 502 -30.14 18.51 -27.26
CA LEU A 502 -31.05 19.44 -27.92
C LEU A 502 -30.78 19.54 -29.43
N ASN A 503 -29.51 19.57 -29.84
CA ASN A 503 -29.12 19.64 -31.24
C ASN A 503 -29.62 18.41 -32.00
N ARG A 504 -29.47 17.22 -31.42
CA ARG A 504 -30.05 16.00 -31.96
C ARG A 504 -31.57 16.09 -32.06
N LEU A 505 -32.25 16.51 -30.99
CA LEU A 505 -33.71 16.61 -30.98
C LEU A 505 -34.25 17.55 -32.06
N LYS A 506 -33.54 18.64 -32.33
CA LYS A 506 -33.89 19.61 -33.38
C LYS A 506 -33.61 19.12 -34.80
N THR A 507 -32.64 18.24 -34.99
CA THR A 507 -32.17 17.84 -36.33
C THR A 507 -32.73 16.50 -36.76
N GLN A 508 -32.59 15.47 -35.93
CA GLN A 508 -32.92 14.09 -36.29
C GLN A 508 -34.30 13.67 -35.78
N ASP A 509 -34.67 14.11 -34.57
CA ASP A 509 -35.90 13.64 -33.91
C ASP A 509 -37.05 14.65 -33.99
N GLU A 510 -36.90 15.76 -34.73
CA GLU A 510 -37.85 16.88 -34.74
C GLU A 510 -39.28 16.44 -35.04
N GLN A 511 -39.45 15.57 -36.04
CA GLN A 511 -40.75 15.09 -36.48
C GLN A 511 -41.45 14.27 -35.40
N LEU A 512 -40.70 13.48 -34.62
CA LEU A 512 -41.25 12.70 -33.50
C LEU A 512 -41.83 13.60 -32.42
N PHE A 513 -41.16 14.70 -32.08
CA PHE A 513 -41.67 15.62 -31.05
C PHE A 513 -42.87 16.43 -31.54
N ARG A 514 -42.92 16.79 -32.84
CA ARG A 514 -44.11 17.41 -33.43
C ARG A 514 -45.32 16.47 -33.43
N ASP A 515 -45.10 15.18 -33.69
CA ASP A 515 -46.14 14.16 -33.62
C ASP A 515 -46.65 13.97 -32.18
N LEU A 516 -45.76 14.02 -31.20
CA LEU A 516 -46.13 14.00 -29.77
C LEU A 516 -46.96 15.22 -29.37
N GLU A 517 -46.54 16.42 -29.79
CA GLU A 517 -47.26 17.67 -29.54
C GLU A 517 -48.69 17.61 -30.11
N SER A 518 -48.81 17.15 -31.36
CA SER A 518 -50.08 17.02 -32.07
C SER A 518 -50.99 15.95 -31.46
N LYS A 519 -50.43 14.79 -31.07
CA LYS A 519 -51.18 13.66 -30.52
C LYS A 519 -51.80 13.95 -29.16
N PHE A 520 -51.09 14.69 -28.30
CA PHE A 520 -51.57 15.03 -26.95
C PHE A 520 -52.19 16.42 -26.86
N GLY A 521 -52.05 17.26 -27.88
CA GLY A 521 -52.59 18.63 -27.92
C GLY A 521 -51.99 19.53 -26.83
N ARG A 522 -50.72 19.33 -26.46
CA ARG A 522 -50.00 20.07 -25.41
C ARG A 522 -48.76 20.71 -26.00
N ALA A 523 -48.42 21.93 -25.60
CA ALA A 523 -47.26 22.64 -26.13
C ALA A 523 -45.93 22.15 -25.51
N LEU A 524 -44.91 21.97 -26.36
CA LEU A 524 -43.56 21.56 -25.94
C LEU A 524 -42.56 22.69 -26.20
N SER A 525 -41.81 23.09 -25.17
CA SER A 525 -40.68 24.01 -25.31
C SER A 525 -39.38 23.34 -24.92
N PHE A 526 -38.28 23.73 -25.56
CA PHE A 526 -36.96 23.13 -25.34
C PHE A 526 -35.96 24.20 -24.94
N ARG A 527 -35.13 23.91 -23.93
CA ARG A 527 -34.09 24.80 -23.43
C ARG A 527 -32.77 24.04 -23.24
N ALA A 528 -31.68 24.59 -23.77
CA ALA A 528 -30.34 24.10 -23.48
C ALA A 528 -29.83 24.70 -22.17
N ASP A 529 -29.11 23.89 -21.39
CA ASP A 529 -28.40 24.30 -20.19
C ASP A 529 -27.10 23.51 -20.06
N ASP A 530 -25.96 24.21 -20.14
CA ASP A 530 -24.62 23.62 -20.07
C ASP A 530 -24.27 23.09 -18.67
N SER A 531 -25.00 23.53 -17.64
CA SER A 531 -24.81 23.07 -16.26
C SER A 531 -25.45 21.71 -15.98
N ILE A 532 -26.30 21.22 -16.88
CA ILE A 532 -26.97 19.92 -16.75
C ILE A 532 -26.07 18.83 -17.31
N HIS A 533 -25.94 17.74 -16.56
CA HIS A 533 -25.21 16.54 -17.00
C HIS A 533 -25.85 15.95 -18.27
N HIS A 534 -25.08 15.41 -19.21
CA HIS A 534 -25.61 14.87 -20.48
C HIS A 534 -26.60 13.71 -20.27
N GLU A 535 -26.50 13.00 -19.15
CA GLU A 535 -27.47 11.94 -18.82
C GLU A 535 -28.69 12.44 -18.02
N GLU A 536 -28.77 13.73 -17.74
CA GLU A 536 -29.87 14.35 -17.00
C GLU A 536 -30.69 15.27 -17.89
N PHE A 537 -31.99 15.33 -17.59
CA PHE A 537 -32.90 16.29 -18.19
C PHE A 537 -34.04 16.56 -17.22
N LYS A 538 -34.63 17.75 -17.33
CA LYS A 538 -35.76 18.17 -16.49
C LYS A 538 -36.96 18.46 -17.36
N LEU A 539 -38.12 17.96 -16.94
CA LEU A 539 -39.41 18.34 -17.50
C LEU A 539 -40.08 19.29 -16.52
N VAL A 540 -40.21 20.56 -16.88
CA VAL A 540 -40.72 21.59 -15.97
C VAL A 540 -41.92 22.30 -16.54
N ASP A 541 -42.77 22.82 -15.66
CA ASP A 541 -43.78 23.80 -16.02
C ASP A 541 -43.08 25.11 -16.42
N PRO A 542 -43.29 25.62 -17.64
CA PRO A 542 -42.69 26.86 -18.14
C PRO A 542 -42.97 28.09 -17.27
N VAL A 543 -44.12 28.11 -16.58
CA VAL A 543 -44.62 29.26 -15.79
C VAL A 543 -44.22 29.12 -14.33
N SER A 544 -44.49 27.96 -13.71
CA SER A 544 -44.21 27.75 -12.28
C SER A 544 -42.79 27.28 -11.99
N GLY A 545 -42.04 26.83 -13.00
CA GLY A 545 -40.70 26.25 -12.85
C GLY A 545 -40.67 24.93 -12.08
N LYS A 546 -41.84 24.39 -11.69
CA LYS A 546 -41.93 23.13 -10.95
C LYS A 546 -41.69 21.97 -11.89
N GLU A 547 -40.85 21.04 -11.44
CA GLU A 547 -40.55 19.82 -12.18
C GLU A 547 -41.74 18.84 -12.13
N TYR A 548 -42.13 18.35 -13.30
CA TYR A 548 -43.06 17.25 -13.44
C TYR A 548 -42.31 15.96 -13.10
N ARG A 549 -42.58 15.40 -11.92
CA ARG A 549 -41.93 14.17 -11.45
C ARG A 549 -42.35 12.94 -12.24
#